data_AF-A0A5N6USY2-F1
#
_entry.id   AF-A0A5N6USY2-F1
#
_cell.length_a   1.000
_cell.length_b   1.000
_cell.length_c   1.000
_cell.angle_alpha   90.00
_cell.angle_beta   90.00
_cell.angle_gamma   90.00
#
_symmetry.space_group_name_H-M   'P 1'
#
loop_
_entity.id
_entity.type
_entity.pdbx_description
1 polymer ?
#
loop_
_entity_poly.entity_id
_entity_poly.type
_entity_poly.pdbx_seq_one_letter_code
_entity_poly.pdbx_strand_id
1 'polypeptide(L)'
;MPTQTLNKIITSFSTLPRELAHQVLNDIRIWDILRLICYNDAHINTDILTHPTLERLFHYDPEILDEVRKTADLYRTICTAHNLTAAPLSSPLALNTHTFKPDYKEITNYMHHRLIEELYLEPWKRDVLAHYTPLPAVWDSSTIQGLEARWTAIQDAQLKLNTRKASQLRKAADLLETNPDIVKKMIDPSQTLRKNIPHIVQRLRRTEKRVQWQSVLRGDKLKGMSWFAYGQFPVVPFDRALGVVLRGLEGVGVGYGFGEEEEEVDSVRLMRETEGLGEVGALVRLVVEGLQFVYDGEDTGQLLRIAREQDGGPFYFIPRGPVDAWYYTGDGLAKMYEAHDEREIAWLEAFVAVYRYFEARG
;
A
#
# COMPACT_ATOMS: atom_id res chain seq x y z
N MET A 1 -1.57 -14.22 20.51
CA MET A 1 -1.35 -15.06 21.71
C MET A 1 -2.64 -15.73 22.19
N PRO A 2 -3.10 -16.83 21.54
CA PRO A 2 -4.03 -17.82 22.12
C PRO A 2 -3.49 -19.27 22.08
N THR A 3 -2.24 -19.48 21.67
CA THR A 3 -1.66 -20.79 21.32
C THR A 3 -1.38 -21.70 22.53
N GLN A 4 -1.00 -21.16 23.68
CA GLN A 4 -0.70 -21.98 24.87
C GLN A 4 -1.91 -22.68 25.48
N THR A 5 -3.09 -22.04 25.45
CA THR A 5 -4.32 -22.62 26.01
C THR A 5 -4.88 -23.71 25.09
N LEU A 6 -4.84 -23.50 23.77
CA LEU A 6 -5.34 -24.50 22.82
C LEU A 6 -4.40 -25.70 22.70
N ASN A 7 -3.09 -25.51 22.77
CA ASN A 7 -2.14 -26.64 22.77
C ASN A 7 -2.34 -27.53 24.00
N LYS A 8 -2.66 -26.96 25.16
CA LYS A 8 -3.04 -27.74 26.36
C LYS A 8 -4.33 -28.53 26.14
N ILE A 9 -5.33 -27.92 25.49
CA ILE A 9 -6.58 -28.60 25.14
C ILE A 9 -6.31 -29.77 24.19
N ILE A 10 -5.45 -29.58 23.18
CA ILE A 10 -5.06 -30.61 22.22
C ILE A 10 -4.33 -31.76 22.92
N THR A 11 -3.33 -31.47 23.76
CA THR A 11 -2.61 -32.51 24.51
C THR A 11 -3.50 -33.27 25.47
N SER A 12 -4.48 -32.60 26.09
CA SER A 12 -5.46 -33.28 26.95
C SER A 12 -6.41 -34.13 26.11
N PHE A 13 -6.85 -33.63 24.95
CA PHE A 13 -7.75 -34.33 24.05
C PHE A 13 -7.11 -35.60 23.47
N SER A 14 -5.84 -35.54 23.06
CA SER A 14 -5.07 -36.70 22.57
C SER A 14 -4.82 -37.79 23.62
N THR A 15 -5.08 -37.50 24.91
CA THR A 15 -4.98 -38.49 26.00
C THR A 15 -6.32 -39.12 26.37
N LEU A 16 -7.43 -38.67 25.77
CA LEU A 16 -8.76 -39.20 26.06
C LEU A 16 -8.97 -40.56 25.37
N PRO A 17 -9.68 -41.49 26.01
CA PRO A 17 -10.26 -42.64 25.34
C PRO A 17 -11.16 -42.19 24.17
N ARG A 18 -11.16 -42.97 23.09
CA ARG A 18 -11.86 -42.64 21.84
C ARG A 18 -13.34 -42.35 22.06
N GLU A 19 -14.00 -43.09 22.93
CA GLU A 19 -15.42 -42.94 23.22
C GLU A 19 -15.73 -41.58 23.85
N LEU A 20 -14.86 -41.10 24.74
CA LEU A 20 -14.98 -39.78 25.36
C LEU A 20 -14.62 -38.67 24.37
N ALA A 21 -13.60 -38.88 23.54
CA ALA A 21 -13.26 -37.96 22.44
C ALA A 21 -14.45 -37.79 21.49
N HIS A 22 -15.11 -38.88 21.11
CA HIS A 22 -16.32 -38.86 20.26
C HIS A 22 -17.49 -38.14 20.90
N GLN A 23 -17.71 -38.30 22.22
CA GLN A 23 -18.74 -37.52 22.94
C GLN A 23 -18.45 -36.02 22.88
N VAL A 24 -17.20 -35.61 23.12
CA VAL A 24 -16.80 -34.20 23.04
C VAL A 24 -16.99 -33.65 21.61
N LEU A 25 -16.65 -34.43 20.57
CA LEU A 25 -16.84 -34.02 19.17
C LEU A 25 -18.32 -33.80 18.79
N ASN A 26 -19.27 -34.46 19.46
CA ASN A 26 -20.72 -34.26 19.24
C ASN A 26 -21.26 -32.95 19.82
N ASP A 27 -20.61 -32.42 20.85
CA ASP A 27 -21.10 -31.26 21.60
C ASP A 27 -20.45 -29.93 21.21
N ILE A 28 -19.46 -29.98 20.31
CA ILE A 28 -18.77 -28.79 19.82
C ILE A 28 -19.29 -28.33 18.46
N ARG A 29 -19.01 -27.08 18.14
CA ARG A 29 -19.39 -26.44 16.88
C ARG A 29 -18.52 -26.94 15.73
N ILE A 30 -19.07 -26.90 14.51
CA ILE A 30 -18.34 -27.21 13.28
C ILE A 30 -17.05 -26.39 13.19
N TRP A 31 -17.09 -25.10 13.52
CA TRP A 31 -15.90 -24.25 13.53
C TRP A 31 -14.81 -24.74 14.48
N ASP A 32 -15.17 -25.24 15.66
CA ASP A 32 -14.18 -25.73 16.62
C ASP A 32 -13.53 -27.03 16.15
N ILE A 33 -14.25 -27.85 15.38
CA ILE A 33 -13.68 -29.03 14.71
C ILE A 33 -12.73 -28.64 13.60
N LEU A 34 -13.12 -27.68 12.76
CA LEU A 34 -12.23 -27.16 11.72
C LEU A 34 -10.95 -26.60 12.33
N ARG A 35 -11.06 -25.88 13.46
CA ARG A 35 -9.90 -25.40 14.22
C ARG A 35 -9.02 -26.56 14.68
N LEU A 36 -9.59 -27.64 15.22
CA LEU A 36 -8.84 -28.82 15.65
C LEU A 36 -8.09 -29.48 14.47
N ILE A 37 -8.74 -29.61 13.30
CA ILE A 37 -8.14 -30.18 12.09
C ILE A 37 -6.96 -29.32 11.59
N CYS A 38 -7.03 -27.99 11.71
CA CYS A 38 -5.92 -27.10 11.34
C CYS A 38 -4.65 -27.33 12.16
N TYR A 39 -4.71 -27.98 13.33
CA TYR A 39 -3.50 -28.34 14.10
C TYR A 39 -2.78 -29.57 13.57
N ASN A 40 -3.41 -30.35 12.69
CA ASN A 40 -2.84 -31.53 12.05
C ASN A 40 -2.25 -32.56 13.06
N ASP A 41 -2.99 -32.84 14.13
CA ASP A 41 -2.63 -33.91 15.06
C ASP A 41 -3.16 -35.25 14.56
N ALA A 42 -2.29 -36.28 14.50
CA ALA A 42 -2.64 -37.58 13.94
C ALA A 42 -3.71 -38.32 14.75
N HIS A 43 -3.72 -38.18 16.08
CA HIS A 43 -4.70 -38.81 16.95
C HIS A 43 -6.07 -38.16 16.76
N ILE A 44 -6.13 -36.83 16.76
CA ILE A 44 -7.35 -36.06 16.55
C ILE A 44 -7.94 -36.33 15.16
N ASN A 45 -7.11 -36.34 14.11
CA ASN A 45 -7.57 -36.64 12.76
C ASN A 45 -8.17 -38.05 12.68
N THR A 46 -7.57 -39.03 13.37
CA THR A 46 -8.09 -40.40 13.44
C THR A 46 -9.44 -40.45 14.18
N ASP A 47 -9.56 -39.74 15.29
CA ASP A 47 -10.82 -39.69 16.05
C ASP A 47 -11.94 -39.01 15.26
N ILE A 48 -11.63 -37.96 14.49
CA ILE A 48 -12.59 -37.28 13.60
C ILE A 48 -13.03 -38.20 12.46
N LEU A 49 -12.10 -38.90 11.81
CA LEU A 49 -12.41 -39.80 10.69
C LEU A 49 -13.19 -41.05 11.14
N THR A 50 -13.03 -41.49 12.39
CA THR A 50 -13.75 -42.64 12.94
C THR A 50 -15.05 -42.28 13.66
N HIS A 51 -15.40 -41.00 13.73
CA HIS A 51 -16.57 -40.52 14.45
C HIS A 51 -17.86 -40.67 13.62
N PRO A 52 -18.92 -41.35 14.10
CA PRO A 52 -20.09 -41.74 13.29
C PRO A 52 -20.80 -40.61 12.49
N THR A 53 -20.79 -39.39 13.02
CA THR A 53 -21.42 -38.22 12.38
C THR A 53 -20.45 -37.44 11.49
N LEU A 54 -19.15 -37.41 11.85
CA LEU A 54 -18.13 -36.60 11.17
C LEU A 54 -17.44 -37.38 10.06
N GLU A 55 -17.32 -38.68 10.24
CA GLU A 55 -16.98 -39.64 9.19
C GLU A 55 -17.85 -39.44 7.95
N ARG A 56 -19.17 -39.27 8.13
CA ARG A 56 -20.10 -38.98 7.03
C ARG A 56 -19.86 -37.63 6.37
N LEU A 57 -19.30 -36.67 7.09
CA LEU A 57 -18.92 -35.37 6.55
C LEU A 57 -17.69 -35.50 5.65
N PHE A 58 -16.69 -36.28 6.06
CA PHE A 58 -15.40 -36.41 5.35
C PHE A 58 -15.28 -37.67 4.47
N HIS A 59 -16.32 -38.50 4.40
CA HIS A 59 -16.40 -39.71 3.55
C HIS A 59 -15.24 -40.72 3.72
N TYR A 60 -14.65 -40.84 4.91
CA TYR A 60 -13.43 -41.63 5.16
C TYR A 60 -12.22 -41.22 4.30
N ASP A 61 -12.26 -40.05 3.68
CA ASP A 61 -11.26 -39.64 2.71
C ASP A 61 -10.25 -38.67 3.36
N PRO A 62 -8.99 -39.09 3.54
CA PRO A 62 -7.95 -38.20 4.06
C PRO A 62 -7.65 -37.03 3.11
N GLU A 63 -7.94 -37.15 1.81
CA GLU A 63 -7.77 -36.07 0.83
C GLU A 63 -8.82 -34.98 1.04
N ILE A 64 -10.08 -35.36 1.26
CA ILE A 64 -11.16 -34.40 1.60
C ILE A 64 -10.84 -33.70 2.93
N LEU A 65 -10.34 -34.44 3.93
CA LEU A 65 -9.93 -33.84 5.21
C LEU A 65 -8.81 -32.80 5.02
N ASP A 66 -7.83 -33.09 4.16
CA ASP A 66 -6.74 -32.15 3.84
C ASP A 66 -7.24 -30.92 3.07
N GLU A 67 -8.17 -31.08 2.12
CA GLU A 67 -8.79 -29.97 1.39
C GLU A 67 -9.56 -29.04 2.35
N VAL A 68 -10.40 -29.61 3.21
CA VAL A 68 -11.16 -28.86 4.21
C VAL A 68 -10.21 -28.15 5.18
N ARG A 69 -9.13 -28.82 5.58
CA ARG A 69 -8.10 -28.23 6.45
C ARG A 69 -7.45 -27.00 5.83
N LYS A 70 -6.97 -27.12 4.59
CA LYS A 70 -6.35 -25.99 3.85
C LYS A 70 -7.32 -24.83 3.72
N THR A 71 -8.58 -25.13 3.40
CA THR A 71 -9.65 -24.13 3.29
C THR A 71 -9.91 -23.43 4.62
N ALA A 72 -10.02 -24.19 5.70
CA ALA A 72 -10.25 -23.66 7.04
C ALA A 72 -9.06 -22.83 7.55
N ASP A 73 -7.83 -23.22 7.25
CA ASP A 73 -6.64 -22.49 7.67
C ASP A 73 -6.52 -21.13 6.96
N LEU A 74 -6.75 -21.10 5.63
CA LEU A 74 -6.79 -19.84 4.88
C LEU A 74 -7.93 -18.94 5.36
N TYR A 75 -9.14 -19.51 5.54
CA TYR A 75 -10.29 -18.78 6.07
C TYR A 75 -10.02 -18.19 7.45
N ARG A 76 -9.45 -18.98 8.37
CA ARG A 76 -9.03 -18.51 9.70
C ARG A 76 -8.02 -17.38 9.61
N THR A 77 -7.03 -17.50 8.72
CA THR A 77 -5.97 -16.52 8.53
C THR A 77 -6.55 -15.19 8.06
N ILE A 78 -7.40 -15.21 7.04
CA ILE A 78 -8.05 -14.00 6.51
C ILE A 78 -9.01 -13.42 7.54
N CYS A 79 -9.84 -14.23 8.21
CA CYS A 79 -10.70 -13.73 9.28
C CYS A 79 -9.91 -13.04 10.40
N THR A 80 -8.78 -13.62 10.81
CA THR A 80 -7.91 -13.01 11.83
C THR A 80 -7.30 -11.71 11.33
N ALA A 81 -6.73 -11.69 10.12
CA ALA A 81 -6.16 -10.50 9.50
C ALA A 81 -7.19 -9.37 9.34
N HIS A 82 -8.44 -9.75 9.06
CA HIS A 82 -9.55 -8.82 8.86
C HIS A 82 -10.29 -8.48 10.18
N ASN A 83 -9.96 -9.08 11.32
CA ASN A 83 -10.74 -8.98 12.58
C ASN A 83 -12.22 -9.37 12.41
N LEU A 84 -12.49 -10.43 11.65
CA LEU A 84 -13.82 -11.00 11.46
C LEU A 84 -14.12 -12.08 12.50
N THR A 85 -15.40 -12.19 12.85
CA THR A 85 -15.92 -13.37 13.53
C THR A 85 -15.99 -14.52 12.53
N ALA A 86 -15.14 -15.53 12.68
CA ALA A 86 -15.05 -16.65 11.74
C ALA A 86 -16.33 -17.50 11.67
N ALA A 87 -17.07 -17.63 12.78
CA ALA A 87 -18.33 -18.36 12.85
C ALA A 87 -19.44 -17.49 13.46
N PRO A 88 -20.03 -16.55 12.69
CA PRO A 88 -21.19 -15.79 13.15
C PRO A 88 -22.38 -16.74 13.35
N LEU A 89 -23.34 -16.39 14.21
CA LEU A 89 -24.48 -17.27 14.54
C LEU A 89 -25.36 -17.65 13.32
N SER A 90 -25.31 -16.86 12.25
CA SER A 90 -25.99 -17.12 10.99
C SER A 90 -25.23 -18.07 10.04
N SER A 91 -24.01 -18.46 10.40
CA SER A 91 -23.16 -19.33 9.57
C SER A 91 -23.41 -20.80 9.85
N PRO A 92 -23.30 -21.69 8.84
CA PRO A 92 -23.28 -23.14 9.07
C PRO A 92 -22.13 -23.56 10.00
N LEU A 93 -21.07 -22.77 10.11
CA LEU A 93 -19.93 -23.03 10.99
C LEU A 93 -20.27 -22.88 12.49
N ALA A 94 -21.35 -22.16 12.83
CA ALA A 94 -21.79 -21.97 14.21
C ALA A 94 -22.69 -23.09 14.73
N LEU A 95 -23.12 -23.99 13.85
CA LEU A 95 -23.97 -25.14 14.22
C LEU A 95 -23.16 -26.20 14.95
N ASN A 96 -23.85 -26.95 15.82
CA ASN A 96 -23.27 -28.12 16.47
C ASN A 96 -23.26 -29.29 15.48
N THR A 97 -22.30 -30.19 15.64
CA THR A 97 -22.15 -31.36 14.77
C THR A 97 -23.38 -32.24 14.67
N HIS A 98 -24.10 -32.44 15.78
CA HIS A 98 -25.30 -33.27 15.80
C HIS A 98 -26.52 -32.61 15.14
N THR A 99 -26.56 -31.27 15.01
CA THR A 99 -27.67 -30.57 14.35
C THR A 99 -27.41 -30.28 12.88
N PHE A 100 -26.14 -30.32 12.45
CA PHE A 100 -25.75 -30.09 11.07
C PHE A 100 -25.97 -31.34 10.22
N LYS A 101 -26.57 -31.18 9.03
CA LYS A 101 -26.62 -32.28 8.06
C LYS A 101 -25.24 -32.41 7.40
N PRO A 102 -24.62 -33.60 7.41
CA PRO A 102 -23.24 -33.74 6.99
C PRO A 102 -23.11 -33.59 5.47
N ASP A 103 -22.70 -32.41 5.01
CA ASP A 103 -22.15 -32.18 3.67
C ASP A 103 -20.93 -31.26 3.76
N TYR A 104 -19.72 -31.80 3.53
CA TYR A 104 -18.49 -31.01 3.54
C TYR A 104 -18.49 -29.96 2.42
N LYS A 105 -19.23 -30.20 1.33
CA LYS A 105 -19.34 -29.24 0.22
C LYS A 105 -20.04 -27.98 0.69
N GLU A 106 -21.06 -28.08 1.53
CA GLU A 106 -21.73 -26.89 2.08
C GLU A 106 -20.79 -26.04 2.93
N ILE A 107 -20.00 -26.67 3.80
CA ILE A 107 -19.00 -26.00 4.65
C ILE A 107 -17.88 -25.36 3.82
N THR A 108 -17.31 -26.11 2.87
CA THR A 108 -16.22 -25.63 2.01
C THR A 108 -16.70 -24.57 1.04
N ASN A 109 -17.90 -24.69 0.46
CA ASN A 109 -18.51 -23.66 -0.39
C ASN A 109 -18.77 -22.38 0.40
N TYR A 110 -19.26 -22.48 1.65
CA TYR A 110 -19.43 -21.32 2.51
C TYR A 110 -18.10 -20.58 2.73
N MET A 111 -17.05 -21.31 3.13
CA MET A 111 -15.72 -20.72 3.33
C MET A 111 -15.15 -20.13 2.03
N HIS A 112 -15.25 -20.84 0.90
CA HIS A 112 -14.83 -20.35 -0.42
C HIS A 112 -15.55 -19.06 -0.80
N HIS A 113 -16.87 -19.01 -0.66
CA HIS A 113 -17.65 -17.83 -1.00
C HIS A 113 -17.23 -16.62 -0.15
N ARG A 114 -17.09 -16.82 1.16
CA ARG A 114 -16.60 -15.77 2.07
C ARG A 114 -15.17 -15.35 1.74
N LEU A 115 -14.30 -16.27 1.37
CA LEU A 115 -12.93 -15.96 0.93
C LEU A 115 -12.94 -15.10 -0.34
N ILE A 116 -13.76 -15.44 -1.34
CA ILE A 116 -13.91 -14.65 -2.57
C ILE A 116 -14.38 -13.23 -2.26
N GLU A 117 -15.40 -13.09 -1.39
CA GLU A 117 -15.90 -11.78 -0.97
C GLU A 117 -14.84 -10.95 -0.25
N GLU A 118 -14.10 -11.55 0.67
CA GLU A 118 -13.09 -10.84 1.47
C GLU A 118 -11.81 -10.52 0.66
N LEU A 119 -11.52 -11.29 -0.39
CA LEU A 119 -10.41 -11.05 -1.32
C LEU A 119 -10.81 -10.21 -2.54
N TYR A 120 -12.07 -9.78 -2.61
CA TYR A 120 -12.54 -8.89 -3.66
C TYR A 120 -11.90 -7.51 -3.50
N LEU A 121 -11.39 -6.99 -4.61
CA LEU A 121 -10.83 -5.65 -4.70
C LEU A 121 -11.72 -4.81 -5.60
N GLU A 122 -12.15 -3.65 -5.09
CA GLU A 122 -12.75 -2.61 -5.93
C GLU A 122 -11.78 -2.28 -7.09
N PRO A 123 -12.26 -1.93 -8.31
CA PRO A 123 -11.42 -1.74 -9.49
C PRO A 123 -10.19 -0.85 -9.24
N TRP A 124 -10.38 0.31 -8.61
CA TRP A 124 -9.28 1.22 -8.31
C TRP A 124 -8.22 0.63 -7.36
N LYS A 125 -8.60 -0.26 -6.43
CA LYS A 125 -7.64 -0.94 -5.53
C LYS A 125 -6.80 -1.93 -6.31
N ARG A 126 -7.44 -2.63 -7.25
CA ARG A 126 -6.76 -3.57 -8.15
C ARG A 126 -5.74 -2.83 -8.99
N ASP A 127 -6.11 -1.69 -9.57
CA ASP A 127 -5.21 -0.92 -10.43
C ASP A 127 -3.94 -0.48 -9.67
N VAL A 128 -4.10 0.07 -8.46
CA VAL A 128 -2.96 0.46 -7.61
C VAL A 128 -2.08 -0.73 -7.24
N LEU A 129 -2.66 -1.83 -6.77
CA LEU A 129 -1.87 -2.98 -6.31
C LEU A 129 -1.21 -3.73 -7.48
N ALA A 130 -1.82 -3.75 -8.66
CA ALA A 130 -1.30 -4.41 -9.85
C ALA A 130 0.02 -3.81 -10.35
N HIS A 131 0.31 -2.54 -10.05
CA HIS A 131 1.61 -1.92 -10.35
C HIS A 131 2.78 -2.57 -9.58
N TYR A 132 2.51 -3.22 -8.45
CA TYR A 132 3.54 -3.75 -7.55
C TYR A 132 3.71 -5.27 -7.65
N THR A 133 2.61 -5.98 -7.89
CA THR A 133 2.63 -7.43 -8.07
C THR A 133 1.46 -7.83 -8.99
N PRO A 134 1.66 -8.71 -9.98
CA PRO A 134 0.57 -9.26 -10.79
C PRO A 134 -0.48 -9.94 -9.90
N LEU A 135 -1.74 -9.54 -10.05
CA LEU A 135 -2.84 -10.06 -9.25
C LEU A 135 -3.59 -11.15 -10.04
N PRO A 136 -3.65 -12.41 -9.55
CA PRO A 136 -4.49 -13.46 -10.13
C PRO A 136 -5.96 -13.00 -10.22
N ALA A 137 -6.72 -13.43 -11.23
CA ALA A 137 -8.13 -13.03 -11.32
C ALA A 137 -8.95 -13.64 -10.16
N VAL A 138 -10.01 -12.94 -9.75
CA VAL A 138 -10.95 -13.44 -8.72
C VAL A 138 -11.57 -14.77 -9.16
N TRP A 139 -11.84 -14.92 -10.46
CA TRP A 139 -12.51 -16.08 -11.04
C TRP A 139 -11.58 -17.29 -11.24
N ASP A 140 -10.25 -17.06 -11.29
CA ASP A 140 -9.23 -18.12 -11.26
C ASP A 140 -9.07 -18.68 -9.83
N SER A 141 -9.75 -18.09 -8.85
CA SER A 141 -9.75 -18.51 -7.44
C SER A 141 -10.87 -19.53 -7.13
N SER A 142 -11.28 -20.34 -8.11
CA SER A 142 -12.24 -21.43 -7.93
C SER A 142 -11.69 -22.59 -7.09
N THR A 143 -10.37 -22.61 -6.86
CA THR A 143 -9.67 -23.57 -6.01
C THR A 143 -9.06 -22.88 -4.81
N ILE A 144 -8.83 -23.63 -3.73
CA ILE A 144 -8.17 -23.11 -2.53
C ILE A 144 -6.76 -22.59 -2.82
N GLN A 145 -6.02 -23.25 -3.71
CA GLN A 145 -4.68 -22.82 -4.14
C GLN A 145 -4.73 -21.48 -4.88
N GLY A 146 -5.76 -21.26 -5.72
CA GLY A 146 -5.98 -19.98 -6.38
C GLY A 146 -6.26 -18.85 -5.38
N LEU A 147 -7.09 -19.12 -4.36
CA LEU A 147 -7.38 -18.15 -3.29
C LEU A 147 -6.13 -17.84 -2.45
N GLU A 148 -5.31 -18.83 -2.14
CA GLU A 148 -4.05 -18.66 -1.40
C GLU A 148 -3.04 -17.84 -2.20
N ALA A 149 -2.88 -18.14 -3.50
CA ALA A 149 -2.02 -17.38 -4.40
C ALA A 149 -2.49 -15.92 -4.51
N ARG A 150 -3.80 -15.70 -4.62
CA ARG A 150 -4.40 -14.37 -4.65
C ARG A 150 -4.16 -13.60 -3.35
N TRP A 151 -4.40 -14.22 -2.19
CA TRP A 151 -4.14 -13.61 -0.88
C TRP A 151 -2.68 -13.19 -0.75
N THR A 152 -1.75 -14.09 -1.11
CA THR A 152 -0.31 -13.85 -1.06
C THR A 152 0.10 -12.70 -1.98
N ALA A 153 -0.40 -12.68 -3.22
CA ALA A 153 -0.12 -11.61 -4.18
C ALA A 153 -0.62 -10.25 -3.67
N ILE A 154 -1.79 -10.20 -3.03
CA ILE A 154 -2.32 -8.96 -2.43
C ILE A 154 -1.44 -8.50 -1.27
N GLN A 155 -1.00 -9.40 -0.39
CA GLN A 155 -0.11 -9.06 0.73
C GLN A 155 1.26 -8.55 0.23
N ASP A 156 1.83 -9.20 -0.80
CA ASP A 156 3.09 -8.78 -1.40
C ASP A 156 2.99 -7.41 -2.07
N ALA A 157 1.95 -7.18 -2.89
CA ALA A 157 1.68 -5.87 -3.50
C ALA A 157 1.52 -4.79 -2.43
N GLN A 158 0.76 -5.07 -1.37
CA GLN A 158 0.54 -4.16 -0.26
C GLN A 158 1.84 -3.83 0.46
N LEU A 159 2.68 -4.82 0.73
CA LEU A 159 3.97 -4.63 1.40
C LEU A 159 4.89 -3.72 0.58
N LYS A 160 4.98 -3.94 -0.74
CA LYS A 160 5.78 -3.10 -1.64
C LYS A 160 5.25 -1.65 -1.69
N LEU A 161 3.94 -1.46 -1.89
CA LEU A 161 3.30 -0.14 -1.87
C LEU A 161 3.56 0.58 -0.53
N ASN A 162 3.31 -0.09 0.59
CA ASN A 162 3.50 0.50 1.92
C ASN A 162 4.96 0.86 2.19
N THR A 163 5.89 0.00 1.77
CA THR A 163 7.34 0.24 1.91
C THR A 163 7.77 1.45 1.09
N ARG A 164 7.29 1.56 -0.15
CA ARG A 164 7.57 2.69 -1.03
C ARG A 164 7.03 3.99 -0.41
N LYS A 165 5.76 4.02 -0.02
CA LYS A 165 5.14 5.19 0.64
C LYS A 165 5.85 5.58 1.93
N ALA A 166 6.25 4.61 2.76
CA ALA A 166 7.02 4.88 3.98
C ALA A 166 8.39 5.51 3.65
N SER A 167 9.11 4.98 2.66
CA SER A 167 10.37 5.55 2.19
C SER A 167 10.21 7.01 1.73
N GLN A 168 9.15 7.30 0.96
CA GLN A 168 8.85 8.65 0.49
C GLN A 168 8.54 9.63 1.63
N LEU A 169 7.77 9.22 2.63
CA LEU A 169 7.50 10.05 3.81
C LEU A 169 8.76 10.31 4.63
N ARG A 170 9.66 9.33 4.72
CA ARG A 170 10.96 9.49 5.38
C ARG A 170 11.83 10.51 4.65
N LYS A 171 12.00 10.33 3.33
CA LYS A 171 12.73 11.29 2.48
C LYS A 171 12.17 12.70 2.56
N ALA A 172 10.84 12.86 2.53
CA ALA A 172 10.19 14.16 2.70
C ALA A 172 10.49 14.79 4.07
N ALA A 173 10.51 13.98 5.13
CA ALA A 173 10.84 14.45 6.47
C ALA A 173 12.31 14.91 6.56
N ASP A 174 13.23 14.13 5.99
CA ASP A 174 14.67 14.42 6.03
C ASP A 174 15.02 15.65 5.17
N LEU A 175 14.41 15.82 3.99
CA LEU A 175 14.55 17.03 3.16
C LEU A 175 14.08 18.29 3.90
N LEU A 176 12.91 18.21 4.56
CA LEU A 176 12.34 19.34 5.30
C LEU A 176 13.12 19.66 6.58
N GLU A 177 13.67 18.64 7.26
CA GLU A 177 14.50 18.82 8.46
C GLU A 177 15.87 19.42 8.13
N THR A 178 16.49 19.00 7.02
CA THR A 178 17.84 19.43 6.63
C THR A 178 17.84 20.77 5.90
N ASN A 179 16.77 21.10 5.16
CA ASN A 179 16.70 22.29 4.31
C ASN A 179 15.45 23.16 4.58
N PRO A 180 15.17 23.55 5.84
CA PRO A 180 13.94 24.25 6.18
C PRO A 180 13.83 25.65 5.55
N ASP A 181 14.96 26.23 5.12
CA ASP A 181 15.07 27.51 4.42
C ASP A 181 14.81 27.40 2.90
N ILE A 182 14.92 26.20 2.32
CA ILE A 182 14.77 25.96 0.87
C ILE A 182 13.41 25.35 0.55
N VAL A 183 12.95 24.41 1.37
CA VAL A 183 11.74 23.64 1.12
C VAL A 183 10.67 23.85 2.19
N LYS A 184 9.41 23.72 1.76
CA LYS A 184 8.22 23.81 2.60
C LYS A 184 7.27 22.66 2.35
N LYS A 185 6.30 22.51 3.24
CA LYS A 185 5.17 21.59 3.01
C LYS A 185 4.39 22.05 1.77
N MET A 186 4.07 21.12 0.87
CA MET A 186 3.38 21.43 -0.40
C MET A 186 2.09 22.23 -0.21
N ILE A 187 1.23 21.82 0.74
CA ILE A 187 -0.05 22.50 0.97
C ILE A 187 0.06 23.82 1.77
N ASP A 188 1.27 24.28 2.09
CA ASP A 188 1.47 25.52 2.84
C ASP A 188 1.57 26.72 1.89
N PRO A 189 0.58 27.62 1.86
CA PRO A 189 0.65 28.81 1.01
C PRO A 189 1.72 29.80 1.45
N SER A 190 2.24 29.67 2.68
CA SER A 190 3.23 30.60 3.22
C SER A 190 4.55 30.47 2.44
N GLN A 191 5.13 31.60 2.04
CA GLN A 191 6.48 31.67 1.43
C GLN A 191 7.55 32.05 2.47
N THR A 192 7.26 31.82 3.74
CA THR A 192 8.13 32.16 4.87
C THR A 192 8.46 30.94 5.71
N LEU A 193 9.64 30.96 6.33
CA LEU A 193 10.10 29.89 7.22
C LEU A 193 9.13 29.71 8.40
N ARG A 194 8.60 28.49 8.54
CA ARG A 194 7.74 28.10 9.65
C ARG A 194 8.56 27.90 10.93
N LYS A 195 8.03 28.35 12.06
CA LYS A 195 8.62 28.07 13.38
C LYS A 195 8.40 26.62 13.86
N ASN A 196 7.45 25.89 13.27
CA ASN A 196 7.01 24.57 13.71
C ASN A 196 7.46 23.41 12.80
N ILE A 197 8.55 23.57 12.06
CA ILE A 197 9.14 22.49 11.24
C ILE A 197 9.31 21.17 12.02
N PRO A 198 9.83 21.15 13.27
CA PRO A 198 9.97 19.90 14.02
C PRO A 198 8.66 19.13 14.20
N HIS A 199 7.53 19.84 14.36
CA HIS A 199 6.22 19.21 14.49
C HIS A 199 5.76 18.58 13.15
N ILE A 200 6.04 19.23 12.02
CA ILE A 200 5.70 18.70 10.70
C ILE A 200 6.53 17.44 10.40
N VAL A 201 7.84 17.50 10.63
CA VAL A 201 8.77 16.37 10.51
C VAL A 201 8.33 15.19 11.39
N GLN A 202 8.00 15.46 12.66
CA GLN A 202 7.50 14.42 13.56
C GLN A 202 6.19 13.80 13.04
N ARG A 203 5.30 14.59 12.46
CA ARG A 203 4.05 14.08 11.88
C ARG A 203 4.31 13.19 10.66
N LEU A 204 5.27 13.54 9.80
CA LEU A 204 5.69 12.70 8.67
C LEU A 204 6.23 11.35 9.15
N ARG A 205 7.20 11.36 10.09
CA ARG A 205 7.78 10.14 10.69
C ARG A 205 6.77 9.27 11.43
N ARG A 206 5.78 9.87 12.11
CA ARG A 206 4.65 9.11 12.70
C ARG A 206 3.76 8.49 11.63
N THR A 207 3.57 9.17 10.50
CA THR A 207 2.73 8.68 9.41
C THR A 207 3.42 7.56 8.64
N GLU A 208 4.72 7.68 8.39
CA GLU A 208 5.59 6.62 7.86
C GLU A 208 5.36 5.30 8.61
N LYS A 209 5.51 5.32 9.94
CA LYS A 209 5.29 4.13 10.79
C LYS A 209 3.87 3.56 10.68
N ARG A 210 2.86 4.38 10.40
CA ARG A 210 1.46 3.94 10.28
C ARG A 210 1.15 3.35 8.91
N VAL A 211 1.72 3.93 7.85
CA VAL A 211 1.51 3.48 6.46
C VAL A 211 2.13 2.10 6.25
N GLN A 212 3.23 1.78 6.93
CA GLN A 212 3.87 0.46 6.85
C GLN A 212 2.90 -0.71 7.16
N TRP A 213 1.90 -0.48 8.02
CA TRP A 213 0.93 -1.47 8.48
C TRP A 213 -0.48 -1.26 7.90
N GLN A 214 -0.61 -0.52 6.80
CA GLN A 214 -1.90 -0.29 6.16
C GLN A 214 -2.35 -1.50 5.34
N SER A 215 -3.64 -1.80 5.35
CA SER A 215 -4.27 -2.78 4.45
C SER A 215 -5.32 -2.10 3.58
N VAL A 216 -5.22 -2.28 2.26
CA VAL A 216 -6.16 -1.77 1.26
C VAL A 216 -7.42 -2.64 1.18
N LEU A 217 -7.35 -3.90 1.61
CA LEU A 217 -8.52 -4.79 1.69
C LEU A 217 -9.55 -4.29 2.72
N ARG A 218 -9.08 -3.70 3.82
CA ARG A 218 -9.95 -3.10 4.83
C ARG A 218 -10.14 -1.61 4.58
N GLY A 219 -11.25 -1.08 5.06
CA GLY A 219 -11.62 0.34 5.04
C GLY A 219 -10.68 1.28 5.82
N ASP A 220 -9.41 0.90 6.03
CA ASP A 220 -8.30 1.71 6.54
C ASP A 220 -7.89 2.80 5.51
N LYS A 221 -8.90 3.35 4.83
CA LYS A 221 -8.88 4.24 3.68
C LYS A 221 -8.13 5.55 3.95
N LEU A 222 -7.67 5.83 5.17
CA LEU A 222 -7.21 7.17 5.57
C LEU A 222 -5.79 7.22 6.14
N LYS A 223 -5.10 6.09 6.35
CA LYS A 223 -3.74 6.13 6.92
C LYS A 223 -2.77 6.75 5.92
N GLY A 224 -2.28 7.95 6.24
CA GLY A 224 -1.33 8.68 5.39
C GLY A 224 -1.90 9.28 4.11
N MET A 225 -3.18 9.05 3.79
CA MET A 225 -3.85 9.55 2.58
C MET A 225 -3.66 11.06 2.39
N SER A 226 -3.66 11.85 3.47
CA SER A 226 -3.43 13.31 3.40
C SER A 226 -2.11 13.73 2.77
N TRP A 227 -1.13 12.83 2.65
CA TRP A 227 0.18 13.10 2.06
C TRP A 227 0.32 12.60 0.63
N PHE A 228 -0.61 11.77 0.15
CA PHE A 228 -0.60 11.15 -1.18
C PHE A 228 -1.78 11.57 -2.04
N ALA A 229 -2.89 11.98 -1.43
CA ALA A 229 -4.14 12.34 -2.11
C ALA A 229 -4.03 13.54 -3.05
N TYR A 230 -2.95 14.30 -2.99
CA TYR A 230 -2.75 15.47 -3.83
C TYR A 230 -1.97 15.15 -5.11
N GLY A 231 -1.57 13.89 -5.34
CA GLY A 231 -0.81 13.46 -6.52
C GLY A 231 0.59 14.06 -6.63
N GLN A 232 1.04 14.78 -5.60
CA GLN A 232 2.30 15.50 -5.56
C GLN A 232 3.04 15.19 -4.27
N PHE A 233 4.37 15.13 -4.34
CA PHE A 233 5.24 14.89 -3.21
C PHE A 233 4.96 15.88 -2.06
N PRO A 234 5.06 15.45 -0.79
CA PRO A 234 4.61 16.23 0.37
C PRO A 234 5.30 17.57 0.60
N VAL A 235 6.43 17.80 -0.08
CA VAL A 235 7.35 18.92 0.12
C VAL A 235 7.70 19.52 -1.25
N VAL A 236 7.82 20.85 -1.29
CA VAL A 236 8.18 21.63 -2.49
C VAL A 236 9.14 22.76 -2.11
N PRO A 237 9.94 23.28 -3.04
CA PRO A 237 10.74 24.49 -2.82
C PRO A 237 9.89 25.73 -2.52
N PHE A 238 10.48 26.72 -1.86
CA PHE A 238 9.93 28.08 -1.83
C PHE A 238 10.07 28.76 -3.21
N ASP A 239 9.17 29.69 -3.53
CA ASP A 239 9.21 30.42 -4.81
C ASP A 239 10.52 31.22 -4.94
N ARG A 240 11.05 31.76 -3.82
CA ARG A 240 12.37 32.41 -3.80
C ARG A 240 13.49 31.46 -4.19
N ALA A 241 13.45 30.23 -3.66
CA ALA A 241 14.46 29.22 -3.97
C ALA A 241 14.40 28.82 -5.43
N LEU A 242 13.19 28.67 -5.96
CA LEU A 242 12.96 28.46 -7.39
C LEU A 242 13.59 29.58 -8.22
N GLY A 243 13.31 30.85 -7.89
CA GLY A 243 13.89 31.98 -8.60
C GLY A 243 15.43 32.03 -8.58
N VAL A 244 16.08 31.56 -7.50
CA VAL A 244 17.55 31.46 -7.45
C VAL A 244 18.06 30.39 -8.41
N VAL A 245 17.46 29.20 -8.40
CA VAL A 245 17.85 28.12 -9.31
C VAL A 245 17.66 28.55 -10.75
N LEU A 246 16.50 29.10 -11.08
CA LEU A 246 16.16 29.54 -12.44
C LEU A 246 17.13 30.60 -12.97
N ARG A 247 17.43 31.65 -12.20
CA ARG A 247 18.45 32.66 -12.59
C ARG A 247 19.86 32.06 -12.69
N GLY A 248 20.19 31.11 -11.82
CA GLY A 248 21.46 30.41 -11.87
C GLY A 248 21.62 29.60 -13.15
N LEU A 249 20.56 28.91 -13.58
CA LEU A 249 20.51 28.17 -14.85
C LEU A 249 20.68 29.11 -16.06
N GLU A 250 19.98 30.25 -16.09
CA GLU A 250 20.18 31.26 -17.14
C GLU A 250 21.61 31.78 -17.17
N GLY A 251 22.21 32.02 -15.99
CA GLY A 251 23.58 32.50 -15.85
C GLY A 251 24.65 31.52 -16.37
N VAL A 252 24.34 30.23 -16.41
CA VAL A 252 25.23 29.20 -17.01
C VAL A 252 24.88 28.87 -18.46
N GLY A 253 23.99 29.65 -19.08
CA GLY A 253 23.60 29.49 -20.48
C GLY A 253 22.57 28.40 -20.74
N VAL A 254 21.99 27.80 -19.69
CA VAL A 254 20.94 26.79 -19.81
C VAL A 254 19.61 27.50 -20.01
N GLY A 255 19.14 27.52 -21.25
CA GLY A 255 17.79 27.97 -21.58
C GLY A 255 16.77 26.89 -21.22
N TYR A 256 15.76 27.25 -20.43
CA TYR A 256 14.57 26.43 -20.20
C TYR A 256 13.39 27.18 -20.82
N GLY A 257 12.88 26.65 -21.94
CA GLY A 257 11.81 27.27 -22.72
C GLY A 257 10.46 27.15 -22.02
N PHE A 258 9.66 28.22 -22.06
CA PHE A 258 8.24 28.24 -21.65
C PHE A 258 7.37 28.71 -22.82
N GLY A 259 7.54 28.12 -24.00
CA GLY A 259 6.87 28.56 -25.23
C GLY A 259 6.40 27.40 -26.08
N GLU A 260 5.39 27.66 -26.91
CA GLU A 260 4.65 26.76 -27.83
C GLU A 260 5.52 25.99 -28.85
N GLU A 261 6.84 26.11 -28.79
CA GLU A 261 7.79 25.35 -29.60
C GLU A 261 8.52 24.37 -28.66
N GLU A 262 8.06 23.12 -28.66
CA GLU A 262 8.72 21.96 -28.05
C GLU A 262 10.12 21.75 -28.68
N GLU A 263 11.12 22.53 -28.29
CA GLU A 263 12.50 22.07 -28.42
C GLU A 263 12.75 21.07 -27.29
N GLU A 264 12.61 19.79 -27.63
CA GLU A 264 13.09 18.66 -26.84
C GLU A 264 14.48 19.01 -26.30
N VAL A 265 14.67 18.98 -24.97
CA VAL A 265 15.93 19.40 -24.35
C VAL A 265 17.05 18.54 -24.94
N ASP A 266 17.85 19.15 -25.81
CA ASP A 266 18.97 18.47 -26.45
C ASP A 266 19.98 18.11 -25.36
N SER A 267 19.91 16.86 -24.94
CA SER A 267 20.75 16.27 -23.91
C SER A 267 22.26 16.46 -24.22
N VAL A 268 22.65 16.56 -25.51
CA VAL A 268 24.04 16.83 -25.94
C VAL A 268 24.41 18.30 -25.75
N ARG A 269 23.49 19.22 -26.05
CA ARG A 269 23.64 20.66 -25.78
C ARG A 269 23.74 20.92 -24.28
N LEU A 270 22.87 20.30 -23.48
CA LEU A 270 22.88 20.43 -22.03
C LEU A 270 24.17 19.88 -21.41
N MET A 271 24.76 18.81 -21.96
CA MET A 271 26.08 18.32 -21.53
C MET A 271 27.18 19.36 -21.77
N ARG A 272 27.22 19.97 -22.96
CA ARG A 272 28.21 21.01 -23.29
C ARG A 272 28.07 22.24 -22.41
N GLU A 273 26.83 22.65 -22.13
CA GLU A 273 26.53 23.82 -21.28
C GLU A 273 26.87 23.57 -19.79
N THR A 274 26.84 22.31 -19.33
CA THR A 274 27.07 21.95 -17.92
C THR A 274 28.43 21.32 -17.63
N GLU A 275 29.26 21.03 -18.64
CA GLU A 275 30.61 20.46 -18.50
C GLU A 275 31.51 21.26 -17.54
N GLY A 276 31.38 22.59 -17.53
CA GLY A 276 32.14 23.48 -16.65
C GLY A 276 31.73 23.45 -15.16
N LEU A 277 30.66 22.73 -14.81
CA LEU A 277 30.08 22.69 -13.47
C LEU A 277 30.55 21.47 -12.63
N GLY A 278 31.33 20.57 -13.21
CA GLY A 278 31.82 19.37 -12.52
C GLY A 278 30.69 18.46 -12.04
N GLU A 279 30.76 17.99 -10.79
CA GLU A 279 29.75 17.10 -10.18
C GLU A 279 28.33 17.71 -10.15
N VAL A 280 28.22 19.05 -10.14
CA VAL A 280 26.95 19.77 -10.14
C VAL A 280 26.27 19.75 -11.51
N GLY A 281 27.03 19.54 -12.59
CA GLY A 281 26.47 19.50 -13.96
C GLY A 281 25.46 18.36 -14.15
N ALA A 282 25.74 17.18 -13.57
CA ALA A 282 24.81 16.06 -13.58
C ALA A 282 23.51 16.35 -12.82
N LEU A 283 23.60 17.11 -11.72
CA LEU A 283 22.44 17.53 -10.93
C LEU A 283 21.64 18.61 -11.64
N VAL A 284 22.31 19.54 -12.35
CA VAL A 284 21.64 20.54 -13.20
C VAL A 284 20.81 19.86 -14.27
N ARG A 285 21.34 18.83 -14.93
CA ARG A 285 20.55 18.04 -15.89
C ARG A 285 19.28 17.47 -15.24
N LEU A 286 19.43 16.82 -14.10
CA LEU A 286 18.30 16.21 -13.40
C LEU A 286 17.29 17.26 -12.94
N VAL A 287 17.74 18.47 -12.60
CA VAL A 287 16.87 19.62 -12.35
C VAL A 287 16.13 20.03 -13.60
N VAL A 288 16.80 20.21 -14.75
CA VAL A 288 16.16 20.63 -16.02
C VAL A 288 15.14 19.60 -16.51
N GLU A 289 15.51 18.33 -16.55
CA GLU A 289 14.61 17.23 -16.94
C GLU A 289 13.41 17.14 -15.98
N GLY A 290 13.66 17.25 -14.67
CA GLY A 290 12.58 17.24 -13.68
C GLY A 290 11.74 18.51 -13.69
N LEU A 291 12.30 19.65 -14.11
CA LEU A 291 11.52 20.87 -14.35
C LEU A 291 10.52 20.59 -15.48
N GLN A 292 10.91 20.03 -16.63
CA GLN A 292 9.95 19.67 -17.69
C GLN A 292 8.84 18.73 -17.19
N PHE A 293 9.22 17.70 -16.42
CA PHE A 293 8.27 16.77 -15.81
C PHE A 293 7.28 17.45 -14.84
N VAL A 294 7.76 18.39 -14.03
CA VAL A 294 6.97 19.12 -13.02
C VAL A 294 6.22 20.31 -13.63
N TYR A 295 6.70 20.85 -14.77
CA TYR A 295 6.16 22.00 -15.47
C TYR A 295 5.12 21.61 -16.50
N ASP A 296 5.41 20.75 -17.48
CA ASP A 296 4.61 20.66 -18.70
C ASP A 296 3.40 19.73 -18.53
N GLY A 297 3.46 18.70 -17.67
CA GLY A 297 2.30 17.83 -17.39
C GLY A 297 1.76 17.02 -18.58
N GLU A 298 2.16 17.35 -19.81
CA GLU A 298 1.68 16.81 -21.08
C GLU A 298 1.99 15.33 -21.22
N ASP A 299 3.18 14.89 -20.78
CA ASP A 299 3.61 13.48 -20.90
C ASP A 299 2.92 12.51 -19.91
N THR A 300 2.21 13.01 -18.89
CA THR A 300 1.64 12.14 -17.84
C THR A 300 0.19 12.41 -17.47
N GLY A 301 -0.46 13.40 -18.11
CA GLY A 301 -1.80 13.85 -17.72
C GLY A 301 -1.85 14.39 -16.28
N GLN A 302 -0.70 14.82 -15.73
CA GLN A 302 -0.61 15.50 -14.43
C GLN A 302 -0.75 17.02 -14.66
N LEU A 303 -1.45 17.71 -13.77
CA LEU A 303 -1.63 19.17 -13.89
C LEU A 303 -0.35 19.92 -13.53
N LEU A 304 -0.10 21.02 -14.26
CA LEU A 304 1.03 21.94 -14.11
C LEU A 304 1.26 22.29 -12.63
N ARG A 305 2.46 22.06 -12.11
CA ARG A 305 2.78 22.32 -10.70
C ARG A 305 3.28 23.72 -10.43
N ILE A 306 3.74 24.42 -11.45
CA ILE A 306 4.26 25.78 -11.36
C ILE A 306 3.57 26.61 -12.44
N ALA A 307 2.95 27.70 -12.06
CA ALA A 307 2.31 28.64 -12.97
C ALA A 307 3.10 29.95 -13.02
N ARG A 308 2.81 30.79 -14.02
CA ARG A 308 3.34 32.16 -14.11
C ARG A 308 2.29 33.14 -13.62
N GLU A 309 2.70 34.07 -12.77
CA GLU A 309 1.90 35.26 -12.48
C GLU A 309 1.78 36.14 -13.73
N GLN A 310 0.77 37.03 -13.77
CA GLN A 310 0.62 38.02 -14.85
C GLN A 310 1.87 38.89 -15.04
N ASP A 311 2.67 39.04 -13.99
CA ASP A 311 3.91 39.83 -13.96
C ASP A 311 5.17 38.99 -14.29
N GLY A 312 5.00 37.72 -14.69
CA GLY A 312 6.06 36.86 -15.25
C GLY A 312 6.84 35.99 -14.25
N GLY A 313 6.60 36.13 -12.94
CA GLY A 313 7.24 35.31 -11.90
C GLY A 313 6.67 33.88 -11.82
N PRO A 314 7.51 32.82 -11.73
CA PRO A 314 7.04 31.45 -11.53
C PRO A 314 6.69 31.20 -10.05
N PHE A 315 5.56 30.53 -9.80
CA PHE A 315 5.10 30.17 -8.45
C PHE A 315 4.54 28.75 -8.40
N TYR A 316 4.72 28.05 -7.27
CA TYR A 316 4.12 26.72 -7.08
C TYR A 316 2.61 26.81 -6.90
N PHE A 317 1.87 26.06 -7.72
CA PHE A 317 0.44 25.92 -7.55
C PHE A 317 0.12 25.03 -6.35
N ILE A 318 -0.77 25.50 -5.46
CA ILE A 318 -1.17 24.79 -4.24
C ILE A 318 -2.67 24.51 -4.29
N PRO A 319 -3.11 23.24 -4.34
CA PRO A 319 -4.52 22.90 -4.29
C PRO A 319 -5.17 23.43 -3.00
N ARG A 320 -6.28 24.17 -3.09
CA ARG A 320 -6.97 24.76 -1.94
C ARG A 320 -7.97 23.77 -1.33
N GLY A 321 -7.41 22.68 -0.80
CA GLY A 321 -8.16 21.70 -0.01
C GLY A 321 -8.60 20.45 -0.76
N PRO A 322 -9.43 19.59 -0.14
CA PRO A 322 -9.74 18.26 -0.66
C PRO A 322 -10.54 18.24 -1.97
N VAL A 323 -11.39 19.26 -2.18
CA VAL A 323 -12.20 19.41 -3.40
C VAL A 323 -11.30 19.70 -4.58
N ASP A 324 -10.40 20.67 -4.43
CA ASP A 324 -9.35 20.93 -5.41
C ASP A 324 -8.53 19.66 -5.63
N ALA A 325 -7.99 19.02 -4.58
CA ALA A 325 -7.22 17.78 -4.72
C ALA A 325 -7.95 16.68 -5.52
N TRP A 326 -9.27 16.56 -5.34
CA TRP A 326 -10.11 15.64 -6.10
C TRP A 326 -10.21 16.00 -7.58
N TYR A 327 -10.44 17.29 -7.90
CA TYR A 327 -10.44 17.76 -9.28
C TYR A 327 -9.04 17.69 -9.93
N TYR A 328 -7.98 17.92 -9.14
CA TYR A 328 -6.59 17.92 -9.61
C TYR A 328 -6.01 16.52 -9.83
N THR A 329 -6.53 15.50 -9.14
CA THR A 329 -6.07 14.13 -9.33
C THR A 329 -6.62 13.51 -10.60
N GLY A 330 -7.71 14.06 -11.19
CA GLY A 330 -8.25 13.74 -12.52
C GLY A 330 -8.79 12.32 -12.72
N ASP A 331 -8.17 11.33 -12.10
CA ASP A 331 -8.23 9.91 -12.46
C ASP A 331 -8.73 9.03 -11.30
N GLY A 332 -9.50 9.61 -10.40
CA GLY A 332 -10.22 8.90 -9.35
C GLY A 332 -9.37 8.40 -8.19
N LEU A 333 -9.95 7.50 -7.38
CA LEU A 333 -9.39 7.08 -6.10
C LEU A 333 -8.00 6.44 -6.22
N ALA A 334 -7.69 5.74 -7.33
CA ALA A 334 -6.42 5.02 -7.50
C ALA A 334 -5.20 5.90 -7.26
N LYS A 335 -5.11 7.06 -7.93
CA LYS A 335 -3.98 8.00 -7.78
C LYS A 335 -3.80 8.50 -6.35
N MET A 336 -4.87 8.63 -5.55
CA MET A 336 -4.78 9.08 -4.15
C MET A 336 -4.16 8.04 -3.22
N TYR A 337 -4.18 6.76 -3.60
CA TYR A 337 -3.62 5.66 -2.83
C TYR A 337 -2.24 5.23 -3.32
N GLU A 338 -1.85 5.64 -4.51
CA GLU A 338 -0.55 5.35 -5.10
C GLU A 338 0.60 6.06 -4.33
N ALA A 339 1.82 5.56 -4.51
CA ALA A 339 3.03 6.26 -4.13
C ALA A 339 3.32 7.40 -5.13
N HIS A 340 4.08 8.40 -4.70
CA HIS A 340 4.53 9.48 -5.59
C HIS A 340 5.51 8.97 -6.64
N ASP A 341 5.68 9.71 -7.73
CA ASP A 341 6.70 9.39 -8.73
C ASP A 341 8.11 9.56 -8.12
N GLU A 342 9.01 8.62 -8.39
CA GLU A 342 10.37 8.69 -7.85
C GLU A 342 11.21 9.79 -8.53
N ARG A 343 10.88 10.14 -9.78
CA ARG A 343 11.53 11.24 -10.51
C ARG A 343 11.37 12.56 -9.79
N GLU A 344 10.20 12.79 -9.20
CA GLU A 344 9.89 14.00 -8.43
C GLU A 344 10.79 14.16 -7.20
N ILE A 345 11.14 13.04 -6.56
CA ILE A 345 11.97 13.02 -5.36
C ILE A 345 13.43 13.25 -5.73
N ALA A 346 13.90 12.56 -6.77
CA ALA A 346 15.25 12.77 -7.29
C ALA A 346 15.46 14.22 -7.72
N TRP A 347 14.46 14.79 -8.42
CA TRP A 347 14.46 16.19 -8.82
C TRP A 347 14.57 17.12 -7.61
N LEU A 348 13.80 16.89 -6.55
CA LEU A 348 13.84 17.74 -5.36
C LEU A 348 15.18 17.65 -4.61
N GLU A 349 15.78 16.46 -4.54
CA GLU A 349 17.11 16.24 -3.96
C GLU A 349 18.19 17.00 -4.77
N ALA A 350 18.15 16.91 -6.11
CA ALA A 350 19.06 17.64 -6.98
C ALA A 350 18.84 19.16 -6.93
N PHE A 351 17.57 19.60 -6.88
CA PHE A 351 17.19 21.00 -6.78
C PHE A 351 17.85 21.67 -5.56
N VAL A 352 17.79 21.02 -4.40
CA VAL A 352 18.40 21.55 -3.17
C VAL A 352 19.92 21.72 -3.32
N ALA A 353 20.60 20.74 -3.92
CA ALA A 353 22.04 20.80 -4.15
C ALA A 353 22.42 21.91 -5.13
N VAL A 354 21.69 22.03 -6.23
CA VAL A 354 21.88 23.08 -7.25
C VAL A 354 21.59 24.47 -6.67
N TYR A 355 20.54 24.61 -5.85
CA TYR A 355 20.24 25.85 -5.13
C TYR A 355 21.43 26.31 -4.29
N ARG A 356 21.98 25.41 -3.45
CA ARG A 356 23.13 25.74 -2.58
C ARG A 356 24.35 26.17 -3.38
N TYR A 357 24.58 25.54 -4.53
CA TYR A 357 25.67 25.91 -5.42
C TYR A 357 25.53 27.31 -5.99
N PHE A 358 24.33 27.67 -6.48
CA PHE A 358 24.08 29.00 -7.03
C PHE A 358 24.02 30.07 -5.93
N GLU A 359 23.43 29.77 -4.78
CA GLU A 359 23.40 30.67 -3.61
C GLU A 359 24.82 31.00 -3.12
N ALA A 360 25.76 30.05 -3.16
CA ALA A 360 27.13 30.31 -2.76
C ALA A 360 27.93 31.19 -3.75
N ARG A 361 27.41 31.41 -4.96
CA ARG A 361 28.08 32.13 -6.06
C ARG A 361 27.45 33.48 -6.42
N GLY A 362 26.19 33.70 -6.06
CA GLY A 362 25.51 34.99 -6.17
C GLY A 362 25.71 35.83 -4.93
#